data_AF-V2UBQ8-F1
#
_entry.id   AF-V2UBQ8-F1
#
_cell.length_a   1.000
_cell.length_b   1.000
_cell.length_c   1.000
_cell.angle_alpha   90.00
_cell.angle_beta   90.00
_cell.angle_gamma   90.00
#
_symmetry.space_group_name_H-M   'P 1'
#
loop_
_entity.id
_entity.type
_entity.pdbx_description
1 polymer ?
#
loop_
_entity_poly.entity_id
_entity_poly.type
_entity_poly.pdbx_seq_one_letter_code
_entity_poly.pdbx_strand_id
1 'polypeptide(L)'
;MDKKISAVLLVGCLGALGMSSYAGAVPAPTYSDSSRTDNRVYAGLSWSWGNKQGLKPDYIVGFRSLHVDSDNSVQGGDINLRVKYNHGFVLGDARLAYVNGKRDFVGNYGGGYSFMNRSIFGTVAGQGSYYRFGGDYYFKNHDFKPYVEINTLEKPDREQPKVTVFTPPPV
;
A
#
# COMPACT_ATOMS: atom_id res chain seq x y z
N MET A 1 -29.82 6.52 -29.36
CA MET A 1 -29.35 6.11 -30.70
C MET A 1 -27.85 6.37 -30.79
N ASP A 2 -27.07 5.37 -30.37
CA ASP A 2 -25.95 4.77 -31.09
C ASP A 2 -25.05 5.58 -32.04
N LYS A 3 -23.73 5.37 -31.82
CA LYS A 3 -22.60 5.31 -32.78
C LYS A 3 -21.94 6.65 -33.14
N LYS A 4 -20.62 6.78 -33.32
CA LYS A 4 -19.47 5.84 -33.36
C LYS A 4 -18.17 6.66 -33.30
N ILE A 5 -17.13 6.07 -32.71
CA ILE A 5 -15.73 6.51 -32.80
C ILE A 5 -15.21 6.15 -34.20
N SER A 6 -14.50 7.07 -34.86
CA SER A 6 -13.72 6.76 -36.06
C SER A 6 -12.31 7.35 -35.95
N ALA A 7 -11.35 6.44 -35.99
CA ALA A 7 -9.91 6.66 -35.89
C ALA A 7 -9.36 7.37 -37.13
N VAL A 8 -8.48 8.34 -36.91
CA VAL A 8 -7.62 8.94 -37.94
C VAL A 8 -6.23 8.33 -37.76
N LEU A 9 -5.86 7.42 -38.65
CA LEU A 9 -4.48 6.96 -38.82
C LEU A 9 -3.81 7.82 -39.89
N LEU A 10 -2.79 8.55 -39.46
CA LEU A 10 -1.98 9.40 -40.32
C LEU A 10 -0.92 8.54 -41.02
N VAL A 11 -1.02 8.48 -42.35
CA VAL A 11 0.02 8.02 -43.25
C VAL A 11 1.11 9.09 -43.31
N GLY A 12 2.37 8.70 -43.16
CA GLY A 12 3.47 9.66 -43.27
C GLY A 12 4.85 9.02 -43.35
N CYS A 13 5.37 9.02 -44.57
CA CYS A 13 6.79 9.17 -44.92
C CYS A 13 7.67 7.93 -45.12
N LEU A 14 7.99 7.76 -46.41
CA LEU A 14 9.33 7.65 -46.99
C LEU A 14 10.06 6.31 -46.87
N GLY A 15 10.11 5.63 -48.01
CA GLY A 15 11.21 4.73 -48.33
C GLY A 15 12.50 5.50 -48.59
N ALA A 16 13.60 4.97 -48.06
CA ALA A 16 14.94 5.12 -48.58
C ALA A 16 15.66 3.79 -48.40
N LEU A 17 16.14 3.22 -49.50
CA LEU A 17 17.01 2.05 -49.55
C LEU A 17 18.39 2.43 -49.01
N GLY A 18 18.94 1.64 -48.08
CA GLY A 18 20.28 1.89 -47.56
C GLY A 18 20.83 0.74 -46.71
N MET A 19 21.68 -0.07 -47.34
CA MET A 19 22.80 -0.86 -46.78
C MET A 19 22.50 -1.81 -45.61
N SER A 20 22.60 -3.11 -45.89
CA SER A 20 22.63 -4.20 -44.93
C SER A 20 23.88 -4.14 -44.05
N SER A 21 23.77 -3.44 -42.93
CA SER A 21 24.66 -3.58 -41.79
C SER A 21 24.24 -4.83 -41.04
N TYR A 22 25.09 -5.87 -40.99
CA TYR A 22 24.98 -6.89 -39.95
C TYR A 22 25.34 -6.23 -38.61
N ALA A 23 24.39 -5.50 -38.04
CA ALA A 23 24.41 -5.17 -36.64
C ALA A 23 24.01 -6.46 -35.91
N GLY A 24 24.97 -7.12 -35.26
CA GLY A 24 24.63 -8.13 -34.26
C GLY A 24 23.62 -7.50 -33.32
N ALA A 25 22.40 -8.04 -33.29
CA ALA A 25 21.35 -7.56 -32.43
C ALA A 25 21.86 -7.67 -31.00
N VAL A 26 22.23 -6.54 -30.39
CA VAL A 26 22.44 -6.46 -28.96
C VAL A 26 21.07 -6.79 -28.37
N PRO A 27 20.90 -7.86 -27.58
CA PRO A 27 19.60 -8.17 -27.01
C PRO A 27 19.16 -6.97 -26.19
N ALA A 28 18.06 -6.34 -26.60
CA ALA A 28 17.44 -5.30 -25.79
C ALA A 28 17.02 -5.94 -24.46
N PRO A 29 17.34 -5.35 -23.31
CA PRO A 29 16.86 -5.85 -22.04
C PRO A 29 15.33 -5.86 -22.10
N THR A 30 14.74 -7.05 -22.01
CA THR A 30 13.31 -7.20 -21.87
C THR A 30 13.00 -7.05 -20.39
N TYR A 31 12.39 -5.92 -20.02
CA TYR A 31 11.91 -5.70 -18.66
C TYR A 31 10.62 -6.49 -18.48
N SER A 32 10.71 -7.62 -17.79
CA SER A 32 9.53 -8.35 -17.30
C SER A 32 8.95 -7.59 -16.11
N ASP A 33 7.64 -7.36 -16.11
CA ASP A 33 6.91 -6.88 -14.94
C ASP A 33 7.10 -7.89 -13.80
N SER A 34 7.91 -7.51 -12.81
CA SER A 34 7.95 -8.20 -11.54
C SER A 34 6.92 -7.55 -10.63
N SER A 35 6.16 -8.40 -9.95
CA SER A 35 5.23 -8.00 -8.90
C SER A 35 5.59 -8.80 -7.66
N ARG A 36 5.75 -8.15 -6.51
CA ARG A 36 6.10 -8.81 -5.26
C ARG A 36 5.03 -8.56 -4.21
N THR A 37 4.67 -9.63 -3.51
CA THR A 37 3.82 -9.55 -2.32
C THR A 37 4.72 -9.44 -1.08
N ASP A 38 4.61 -8.34 -0.36
CA ASP A 38 5.34 -8.04 0.87
C ASP A 38 4.41 -8.26 2.08
N ASN A 39 4.76 -9.24 2.91
CA ASN A 39 4.02 -9.60 4.12
C ASN A 39 4.84 -9.19 5.33
N ARG A 40 4.33 -8.26 6.15
CA ARG A 40 5.06 -7.75 7.33
C ARG A 40 4.18 -7.79 8.57
N VAL A 41 4.75 -8.34 9.64
CA VAL A 41 4.23 -8.13 11.01
C VAL A 41 4.86 -6.87 11.56
N TYR A 42 4.10 -6.08 12.32
CA TYR A 42 4.61 -4.86 12.90
C TYR A 42 4.04 -4.61 14.29
N ALA A 43 4.77 -3.80 15.06
CA ALA A 43 4.30 -3.25 16.31
C ALA A 43 4.37 -1.73 16.27
N GLY A 44 3.58 -1.06 17.10
CA GLY A 44 3.56 0.39 17.17
C GLY A 44 2.94 0.95 18.42
N LEU A 45 3.08 2.25 18.57
CA LEU A 45 2.45 3.07 19.59
C LEU A 45 1.51 4.05 18.91
N SER A 46 0.34 4.27 19.48
CA SER A 46 -0.62 5.21 18.93
C SER A 46 -1.25 6.09 19.98
N TRP A 47 -1.31 7.38 19.67
CA TRP A 47 -1.96 8.39 20.49
C TRP A 47 -3.22 8.82 19.76
N SER A 48 -4.36 8.66 20.43
CA SER A 48 -5.65 9.11 19.92
C SER A 48 -6.15 10.27 20.79
N TRP A 49 -6.57 11.35 20.15
CA TRP A 49 -7.18 12.47 20.84
C TRP A 49 -8.65 12.18 21.18
N GLY A 50 -9.16 12.83 22.22
CA GLY A 50 -10.52 12.60 22.73
C GLY A 50 -10.64 11.46 23.75
N ASN A 51 -9.56 10.75 24.07
CA ASN A 51 -9.56 9.78 25.16
C ASN A 51 -9.36 10.47 26.52
N LYS A 52 -10.16 10.08 27.52
CA LYS A 52 -10.07 10.59 28.91
C LYS A 52 -8.76 10.22 29.64
N GLN A 53 -7.89 9.41 29.02
CA GLN A 53 -6.67 8.85 29.61
C GLN A 53 -5.40 9.71 29.40
N GLY A 54 -5.50 10.89 28.80
CA GLY A 54 -4.36 11.80 28.59
C GLY A 54 -3.39 11.37 27.47
N LEU A 55 -2.11 11.73 27.58
CA LEU A 55 -1.03 11.46 26.59
C LEU A 55 -0.51 10.00 26.58
N LYS A 56 -1.28 9.03 27.10
CA LYS A 56 -0.84 7.63 27.13
C LYS A 56 -0.99 6.98 25.75
N PRO A 57 0.05 6.31 25.21
CA PRO A 57 -0.08 5.57 23.97
C PRO A 57 -0.86 4.27 24.19
N ASP A 58 -1.62 3.89 23.17
CA ASP A 58 -2.07 2.52 22.97
C ASP A 58 -1.00 1.73 22.24
N TYR A 59 -0.97 0.41 22.45
CA TYR A 59 -0.08 -0.50 21.74
C TYR A 59 -0.79 -1.07 20.52
N ILE A 60 -0.07 -1.21 19.41
CA ILE A 60 -0.59 -1.79 18.18
C ILE A 60 0.29 -2.98 17.81
N VAL A 61 -0.35 -4.06 17.41
CA VAL A 61 0.28 -5.17 16.69
C VAL A 61 -0.53 -5.43 15.43
N GLY A 62 0.13 -5.64 14.30
CA GLY A 62 -0.56 -5.80 13.04
C GLY A 62 0.19 -6.65 12.05
N PHE A 63 -0.55 -7.07 11.03
CA PHE A 63 -0.07 -7.79 9.88
C PHE A 63 -0.54 -7.05 8.62
N ARG A 64 0.40 -6.82 7.70
CA ARG A 64 0.16 -6.10 6.46
C ARG A 64 0.61 -6.96 5.29
N SER A 65 -0.23 -7.08 4.28
CA SER A 65 0.08 -7.75 3.01
C SER A 65 -0.13 -6.76 1.87
N LEU A 66 0.96 -6.41 1.18
CA LEU A 66 0.95 -5.45 0.08
C LEU A 66 1.45 -6.10 -1.20
N HIS A 67 0.71 -5.92 -2.29
CA HIS A 67 1.17 -6.16 -3.64
C HIS A 67 1.81 -4.88 -4.17
N VAL A 68 3.07 -4.98 -4.62
CA VAL A 68 3.82 -3.87 -5.21
C VAL A 68 4.03 -4.20 -6.69
N ASP A 69 3.49 -3.34 -7.56
CA ASP A 69 3.67 -3.43 -9.01
C ASP A 69 4.98 -2.76 -9.45
N SER A 70 5.47 -3.12 -10.64
CA SER A 70 6.68 -2.56 -11.28
C SER A 70 6.66 -1.02 -11.36
N ASP A 71 5.48 -0.42 -11.47
CA ASP A 71 5.25 1.03 -11.51
C ASP A 71 5.28 1.73 -10.12
N ASN A 72 5.65 1.03 -9.04
CA ASN A 72 5.60 1.49 -7.64
C ASN A 72 4.19 1.79 -7.10
N SER A 73 3.16 1.30 -7.77
CA SER A 73 1.80 1.23 -7.21
C SER A 73 1.79 0.20 -6.08
N VAL A 74 1.07 0.52 -5.00
CA VAL A 74 0.96 -0.35 -3.83
C VAL A 74 -0.51 -0.53 -3.51
N GLN A 75 -0.96 -1.78 -3.47
CA GLN A 75 -2.31 -2.14 -3.08
C GLN A 75 -2.30 -3.35 -2.14
N GLY A 76 -3.26 -3.44 -1.21
CA GLY A 76 -3.34 -4.60 -0.34
C GLY A 76 -4.21 -4.40 0.89
N GLY A 77 -3.91 -5.16 1.94
CA GLY A 77 -4.66 -5.18 3.18
C GLY A 77 -3.78 -5.04 4.41
N ASP A 78 -4.35 -4.42 5.45
CA ASP A 78 -3.76 -4.30 6.78
C ASP A 78 -4.80 -4.74 7.81
N ILE A 79 -4.42 -5.69 8.66
CA ILE A 79 -5.17 -6.05 9.85
C ILE A 79 -4.33 -5.72 11.08
N ASN A 80 -4.93 -5.01 12.05
CA ASN A 80 -4.24 -4.67 13.29
C ASN A 80 -5.14 -4.74 14.51
N LEU A 81 -4.51 -5.00 15.64
CA LEU A 81 -5.09 -5.08 16.96
C LEU A 81 -4.48 -3.98 17.82
N ARG A 82 -5.34 -3.24 18.49
CA ARG A 82 -4.98 -2.19 19.44
C ARG A 82 -5.23 -2.69 20.85
N VAL A 83 -4.18 -2.68 21.66
CA VAL A 83 -4.21 -3.06 23.08
C VAL A 83 -4.01 -1.80 23.92
N LYS A 84 -4.89 -1.59 24.88
CA LYS A 84 -4.81 -0.46 25.82
C LYS A 84 -4.31 -0.95 27.16
N TYR A 85 -3.58 -0.10 27.86
CA TYR A 85 -3.17 -0.36 29.24
C TYR A 85 -4.05 0.42 30.21
N ASN A 86 -4.88 -0.29 30.98
CA ASN A 86 -5.75 0.28 32.01
C ASN A 86 -5.86 -0.67 33.20
N HIS A 87 -4.90 -0.62 34.12
CA HIS A 87 -4.76 -1.58 35.24
C HIS A 87 -4.58 -3.04 34.77
N GLY A 88 -4.08 -3.22 33.54
CA GLY A 88 -3.96 -4.49 32.84
C GLY A 88 -3.97 -4.27 31.33
N PHE A 89 -3.56 -5.29 30.58
CA PHE A 89 -3.68 -5.28 29.12
C PHE A 89 -5.10 -5.66 28.73
N VAL A 90 -5.79 -4.73 28.06
CA VAL A 90 -7.13 -4.96 27.54
C VAL A 90 -7.13 -4.80 26.03
N LEU A 91 -7.82 -5.69 25.33
CA LEU A 91 -8.03 -5.56 23.89
C LEU A 91 -8.98 -4.38 23.66
N GLY A 92 -8.48 -3.34 23.00
CA GLY A 92 -9.25 -2.14 22.68
C GLY A 92 -10.07 -2.36 21.43
N ASP A 93 -9.37 -2.43 20.29
CA ASP A 93 -9.97 -2.40 18.96
C ASP A 93 -9.29 -3.39 18.01
N ALA A 94 -10.06 -3.95 17.07
CA ALA A 94 -9.54 -4.66 15.90
C ALA A 94 -9.91 -3.88 14.64
N ARG A 95 -8.96 -3.67 13.73
CA ARG A 95 -9.12 -2.87 12.50
C ARG A 95 -8.70 -3.68 11.29
N LEU A 96 -9.47 -3.56 10.21
CA LEU A 96 -9.15 -4.05 8.88
C LEU A 96 -9.22 -2.88 7.91
N ALA A 97 -8.15 -2.65 7.16
CA ALA A 97 -8.06 -1.57 6.19
C ALA A 97 -7.57 -2.09 4.85
N TYR A 98 -8.13 -1.54 3.78
CA TYR A 98 -7.56 -1.61 2.45
C TYR A 98 -6.51 -0.51 2.29
N VAL A 99 -5.39 -0.87 1.69
CA VAL A 99 -4.23 0.01 1.49
C VAL A 99 -4.08 0.29 0.00
N ASN A 100 -3.96 1.56 -0.38
CA ASN A 100 -3.74 1.97 -1.77
C ASN A 100 -2.90 3.26 -1.83
N GLY A 101 -1.91 3.30 -2.71
CA GLY A 101 -1.21 4.52 -3.06
C GLY A 101 0.12 4.27 -3.74
N LYS A 102 1.07 5.16 -3.50
CA LYS A 102 2.45 5.02 -3.98
C LYS A 102 3.32 4.49 -2.86
N ARG A 103 4.43 3.83 -3.20
CA ARG A 103 5.37 3.28 -2.20
C ARG A 103 5.77 4.25 -1.07
N ASP A 104 5.93 5.54 -1.39
CA ASP A 104 6.40 6.52 -0.42
C ASP A 104 5.28 7.01 0.53
N PHE A 105 4.02 6.92 0.10
CA PHE A 105 2.86 7.30 0.90
C PHE A 105 1.59 6.58 0.42
N VAL A 106 0.93 5.86 1.33
CA VAL A 106 -0.28 5.08 1.06
C VAL A 106 -1.46 5.58 1.89
N GLY A 107 -2.64 5.57 1.28
CA GLY A 107 -3.91 5.71 1.98
C GLY A 107 -4.35 4.37 2.56
N ASN A 108 -4.95 4.42 3.75
CA ASN A 108 -5.58 3.30 4.43
C ASN A 108 -7.04 3.68 4.65
N TYR A 109 -7.98 2.85 4.23
CA TYR A 109 -9.40 3.07 4.50
C TYR A 109 -10.09 1.73 4.78
N GLY A 110 -11.01 1.73 5.73
CA GLY A 110 -11.71 0.51 6.12
C GLY A 110 -12.54 0.70 7.38
N GLY A 111 -12.52 -0.31 8.25
CA GLY A 111 -13.26 -0.25 9.50
C GLY A 111 -12.80 -1.28 10.51
N GLY A 112 -13.47 -1.29 11.64
CA GLY A 112 -13.12 -2.18 12.72
C GLY A 112 -14.21 -2.30 13.77
N TYR A 113 -13.88 -3.06 14.81
CA TYR A 113 -14.74 -3.27 15.96
C TYR A 113 -14.02 -2.92 17.23
N SER A 114 -14.67 -2.12 18.07
CA SER A 114 -14.22 -1.76 19.39
C SER A 114 -14.85 -2.66 20.43
N PHE A 115 -14.03 -3.46 21.10
CA PHE A 115 -14.47 -4.37 22.16
C PHE A 115 -14.88 -3.60 23.41
N MET A 116 -14.21 -2.48 23.69
CA MET A 116 -14.52 -1.62 24.84
C MET A 116 -15.83 -0.86 24.66
N ASN A 117 -16.07 -0.29 23.47
CA ASN A 117 -17.29 0.50 23.20
C ASN A 117 -18.45 -0.35 22.69
N ARG A 118 -18.20 -1.63 22.36
CA ARG A 118 -19.12 -2.55 21.67
C ARG A 118 -19.76 -1.87 20.46
N SER A 119 -18.90 -1.38 19.56
CA SER A 119 -19.30 -0.59 18.39
C SER A 119 -18.39 -0.89 17.22
N ILE A 120 -18.96 -0.87 16.02
CA ILE A 120 -18.19 -0.73 14.79
C ILE A 120 -17.70 0.71 14.62
N PHE A 121 -16.61 0.88 13.88
CA PHE A 121 -16.07 2.17 13.49
C PHE A 121 -15.53 2.12 12.05
N GLY A 122 -15.53 3.27 11.38
CA GLY A 122 -14.86 3.47 10.10
C GLY A 122 -13.49 4.10 10.33
N THR A 123 -12.52 3.85 9.46
CA THR A 123 -11.16 4.39 9.56
C THR A 123 -10.70 4.98 8.23
N VAL A 124 -9.99 6.10 8.31
CA VAL A 124 -9.28 6.72 7.19
C VAL A 124 -7.95 7.26 7.67
N ALA A 125 -6.86 6.92 7.00
CA ALA A 125 -5.52 7.31 7.40
C ALA A 125 -4.54 7.42 6.24
N GLY A 126 -3.56 8.29 6.39
CA GLY A 126 -2.35 8.33 5.59
C GLY A 126 -1.21 7.63 6.30
N GLN A 127 -0.38 6.90 5.54
CA GLN A 127 0.75 6.17 6.08
C GLN A 127 2.00 6.41 5.24
N GLY A 128 3.07 6.84 5.93
CA GLY A 128 4.41 6.93 5.38
C GLY A 128 5.33 5.86 6.01
N SER A 129 6.63 6.13 5.97
CA SER A 129 7.64 5.29 6.62
C SER A 129 7.59 5.49 8.14
N TYR A 130 7.40 4.43 8.92
CA TYR A 130 7.37 4.44 10.39
C TYR A 130 6.22 5.23 11.06
N TYR A 131 5.39 5.93 10.29
CA TYR A 131 4.28 6.72 10.84
C TYR A 131 2.97 6.52 10.07
N ARG A 132 1.87 6.62 10.81
CA ARG A 132 0.51 6.67 10.27
C ARG A 132 -0.26 7.77 10.99
N PHE A 133 -1.05 8.54 10.28
CA PHE A 133 -1.94 9.54 10.88
C PHE A 133 -3.32 9.42 10.24
N GLY A 134 -4.37 9.55 11.03
CA GLY A 134 -5.71 9.33 10.53
C GLY A 134 -6.76 9.61 11.58
N GLY A 135 -7.97 9.09 11.35
CA GLY A 135 -9.05 9.16 12.31
C GLY A 135 -10.00 7.99 12.20
N ASP A 136 -10.55 7.62 13.35
CA ASP A 136 -11.59 6.62 13.48
C ASP A 136 -12.93 7.29 13.79
N TYR A 137 -13.98 6.92 13.07
CA TYR A 137 -15.34 7.39 13.31
C TYR A 137 -16.18 6.27 13.93
N TYR A 138 -16.58 6.42 15.18
CA TYR A 138 -17.37 5.44 15.92
C TYR A 138 -18.87 5.71 15.72
N PHE A 139 -19.51 4.88 14.91
CA PHE A 139 -20.91 5.09 14.48
C PHE A 139 -21.92 5.11 15.63
N LYS A 140 -21.72 4.31 16.68
CA LYS A 140 -22.66 4.24 17.82
C LYS A 140 -22.77 5.56 18.59
N ASN A 141 -21.65 6.26 18.77
CA ASN A 141 -21.57 7.47 19.58
C ASN A 141 -21.39 8.74 18.73
N HIS A 142 -21.34 8.61 17.40
CA HIS A 142 -21.00 9.68 16.45
C HIS A 142 -19.70 10.42 16.81
N ASP A 143 -18.73 9.69 17.36
CA ASP A 143 -17.48 10.24 17.90
C ASP A 143 -16.36 10.08 16.89
N PHE A 144 -15.64 11.16 16.59
CA PHE A 144 -14.49 11.16 15.69
C PHE A 144 -13.20 11.28 16.49
N LYS A 145 -12.33 10.28 16.37
CA LYS A 145 -11.07 10.19 17.10
C LYS A 145 -9.89 10.27 16.14
N PRO A 146 -9.28 11.46 15.98
CA PRO A 146 -8.02 11.56 15.26
C PRO A 146 -6.91 10.87 16.06
N TYR A 147 -5.94 10.30 15.35
CA TYR A 147 -4.81 9.61 15.94
C TYR A 147 -3.52 9.80 15.13
N VAL A 148 -2.41 9.59 15.82
CA VAL A 148 -1.08 9.41 15.23
C VAL A 148 -0.52 8.08 15.73
N GLU A 149 0.16 7.35 14.86
CA GLU A 149 0.83 6.09 15.15
C GLU A 149 2.29 6.17 14.71
N ILE A 150 3.18 5.69 15.56
CA ILE A 150 4.56 5.39 15.22
C ILE A 150 4.70 3.87 15.24
N ASN A 151 5.25 3.28 14.20
CA ASN A 151 5.31 1.84 14.03
C ASN A 151 6.65 1.38 13.45
N THR A 152 6.91 0.08 13.54
CA THR A 152 8.10 -0.57 12.96
C THR A 152 7.95 -0.83 11.46
N LEU A 153 6.92 -0.29 10.79
CA LEU A 153 6.75 -0.49 9.35
C LEU A 153 7.73 0.41 8.60
N GLU A 154 8.79 -0.21 8.12
CA GLU A 154 9.66 0.43 7.13
C GLU A 154 8.94 0.57 5.78
N LYS A 155 9.52 1.40 4.92
CA LYS A 155 9.09 1.54 3.53
C LYS A 155 9.15 0.15 2.84
N PRO A 156 8.20 -0.18 1.95
CA PRO A 156 8.31 -1.39 1.14
C PRO A 156 9.62 -1.39 0.36
N ASP A 157 10.27 -2.55 0.24
CA ASP A 157 11.55 -2.64 -0.46
C ASP A 157 11.38 -2.32 -1.95
N ARG A 158 12.38 -1.68 -2.56
CA ARG A 158 12.46 -1.51 -4.02
C ARG A 158 12.60 -2.88 -4.69
N GLU A 159 11.82 -3.13 -5.73
CA GLU A 159 12.14 -4.23 -6.62
C GLU A 159 13.48 -3.96 -7.32
N GLN A 160 14.36 -4.96 -7.29
CA GLN A 160 15.54 -5.02 -8.16
C GLN A 160 15.06 -5.60 -9.50
N PRO A 161 15.29 -4.93 -10.65
CA PRO A 161 14.90 -5.48 -11.94
C PRO A 161 15.55 -6.84 -12.14
N LYS A 162 14.74 -7.88 -12.41
CA LYS A 162 15.26 -9.20 -12.75
C LYS A 162 15.84 -9.15 -14.16
N VAL A 163 17.17 -9.12 -14.27
CA VAL A 163 17.86 -9.24 -15.56
C VAL A 163 17.75 -10.69 -16.02
N THR A 164 16.87 -10.94 -16.98
CA THR A 164 16.82 -12.22 -17.70
C THR A 164 17.85 -12.16 -18.82
N VAL A 165 19.02 -12.77 -18.62
CA VAL A 165 20.00 -12.94 -19.69
C VAL A 165 19.51 -14.07 -20.59
N PHE A 166 19.10 -13.75 -21.81
CA PHE A 166 18.82 -14.75 -22.84
C PHE A 166 20.15 -15.38 -23.28
N THR A 167 20.40 -16.62 -22.86
CA THR A 167 21.45 -17.45 -23.46
C THR A 167 20.86 -18.15 -24.68
N PRO A 168 21.31 -17.83 -25.92
CA PRO A 168 20.88 -18.59 -27.08
C PRO A 168 21.35 -20.05 -26.95
N PRO A 169 20.58 -21.02 -27.49
CA PRO A 169 21.00 -22.42 -27.49
C PRO A 169 22.31 -22.59 -28.27
N PRO A 170 23.18 -23.53 -27.85
CA PRO A 170 24.41 -23.83 -28.57
C PRO A 170 24.09 -24.32 -29.99
N VAL A 171 24.80 -23.76 -30.97
CA VAL A 171 24.69 -24.04 -32.41
C VAL A 171 25.31 -25.38 -32.76
#